data_AF-A0A963SYI5-F1
#
_entry.id   AF-A0A963SYI5-F1
#
_cell.length_a   1.000
_cell.length_b   1.000
_cell.length_c   1.000
_cell.angle_alpha   90.00
_cell.angle_beta   90.00
_cell.angle_gamma   90.00
#
_symmetry.space_group_name_H-M   'P 1'
#
loop_
_entity.id
_entity.type
_entity.pdbx_description
1 polymer ?
#
loop_
_entity_poly.entity_id
_entity_poly.type
_entity_poly.pdbx_seq_one_letter_code
_entity_poly.pdbx_strand_id
1 'polypeptide(L)' 'MQIKNAELAPDLEYIKFWVFDLDNTLYPHGADLFTQVDYKMGLFIQDMFNISYEEAKIRQKHFFMTHG' A
#
# COMPACT_ATOMS: atom_id res chain seq x y z
N MET A 1 8.72 19.29 -41.95
CA MET A 1 7.50 18.79 -41.29
C MET A 1 7.93 18.15 -39.98
N GLN A 2 7.90 18.89 -38.86
CA GLN A 2 8.24 18.33 -37.55
C GLN A 2 6.96 17.89 -36.85
N ILE A 3 6.97 16.64 -36.40
CA ILE A 3 5.86 15.98 -35.73
C ILE A 3 5.74 16.58 -34.32
N LYS A 4 4.65 17.31 -34.06
CA LYS A 4 4.25 17.74 -32.72
C LYS A 4 3.64 16.55 -31.99
N ASN A 5 4.48 15.66 -31.47
CA ASN A 5 4.06 14.65 -30.50
C ASN A 5 4.68 14.99 -29.15
N ALA A 6 3.98 15.83 -28.40
CA ALA A 6 4.03 15.83 -26.96
C ALA A 6 2.71 16.44 -26.51
N GLU A 7 1.75 15.57 -26.18
CA GLU A 7 0.63 15.97 -25.33
C GLU A 7 1.20 16.77 -24.16
N LEU A 8 0.63 17.96 -23.93
CA LEU A 8 1.10 18.93 -22.93
C LEU A 8 1.25 18.22 -21.58
N ALA A 9 2.49 17.91 -21.20
CA ALA A 9 2.77 17.46 -19.85
C ALA A 9 2.28 18.54 -18.87
N PRO A 10 1.65 18.16 -17.75
CA PRO A 10 1.20 19.13 -16.78
C PRO A 10 2.38 19.99 -16.30
N ASP A 11 2.16 21.29 -16.19
CA ASP A 11 3.12 22.19 -15.55
C ASP A 11 3.12 21.90 -14.06
N LEU A 12 4.29 21.55 -13.52
CA LEU A 12 4.49 21.17 -12.12
C LEU A 12 5.39 22.18 -11.39
N GLU A 13 5.86 23.25 -12.04
CA GLU A 13 6.86 24.17 -11.49
C GLU A 13 6.36 24.94 -10.25
N TYR A 14 5.05 25.16 -10.14
CA TYR A 14 4.45 25.86 -9.00
C TYR A 14 4.27 24.97 -7.75
N ILE A 15 4.48 23.65 -7.87
CA ILE A 15 4.29 22.70 -6.77
C ILE A 15 5.49 22.76 -5.84
N LYS A 16 5.26 23.23 -4.60
CA LYS A 16 6.32 23.39 -3.60
C LYS A 16 6.57 22.14 -2.74
N PHE A 17 5.56 21.27 -2.63
CA PHE A 17 5.60 20.12 -1.74
C PHE A 17 5.06 18.89 -2.43
N TRP A 18 5.77 17.78 -2.24
CA TRP A 18 5.42 16.49 -2.80
C TRP A 18 5.22 15.50 -1.65
N VAL A 19 4.12 14.76 -1.72
CA VAL A 19 3.86 13.62 -0.84
C VAL A 19 4.00 12.39 -1.70
N PHE A 20 4.94 11.53 -1.34
CA PHE A 20 5.10 10.23 -1.95
C PHE A 20 4.56 9.20 -0.99
N ASP A 21 3.82 8.24 -1.53
CA ASP A 21 3.57 7.01 -0.80
C ASP A 21 4.92 6.31 -0.53
N LEU A 22 4.96 5.51 0.53
CA LEU A 22 6.18 4.85 0.96
C LEU A 22 6.29 3.48 0.30
N ASP A 23 5.25 2.67 0.42
CA ASP A 23 5.28 1.29 0.00
C ASP A 23 5.15 1.15 -1.51
N ASN A 24 5.96 0.30 -2.13
CA ASN A 24 6.01 0.10 -3.59
C ASN A 24 6.28 1.37 -4.43
N THR A 25 6.50 2.53 -3.79
CA THR A 25 6.84 3.81 -4.42
C THR A 25 8.27 4.19 -4.08
N LEU A 26 8.62 4.27 -2.78
CA LEU A 26 10.00 4.52 -2.35
C LEU A 26 10.81 3.22 -2.17
N TYR A 27 10.14 2.13 -1.80
CA TYR A 27 10.74 0.79 -1.74
C TYR A 27 10.32 -0.08 -2.91
N PRO A 28 11.23 -0.91 -3.47
CA PRO A 28 10.90 -1.79 -4.57
C PRO A 28 9.96 -2.92 -4.10
N HIS A 29 8.99 -3.26 -4.96
CA HIS A 29 8.05 -4.37 -4.72
C HIS A 29 8.75 -5.72 -4.44
N GLY A 30 9.98 -5.90 -4.93
CA GLY A 30 10.77 -7.12 -4.70
C GLY A 30 11.21 -7.35 -3.25
N ALA A 31 11.00 -6.40 -2.34
CA ALA A 31 11.34 -6.55 -0.92
C ALA A 31 10.40 -7.50 -0.15
N ASP A 32 9.26 -7.90 -0.75
CA ASP A 32 8.26 -8.84 -0.18
C ASP A 32 7.83 -8.49 1.25
N LEU A 33 7.82 -7.21 1.57
CA LEU A 33 7.49 -6.70 2.90
C LEU A 33 6.04 -7.03 3.27
N PHE A 34 5.13 -6.92 2.30
CA PHE A 34 3.71 -7.12 2.50
C PHE A 34 3.35 -8.54 2.93
N THR A 35 4.02 -9.57 2.39
CA THR A 35 3.78 -10.96 2.81
C THR A 35 4.14 -11.17 4.28
N GLN A 36 5.25 -10.57 4.73
CA GLN A 36 5.66 -10.66 6.14
C GLN A 36 4.73 -9.89 7.07
N VAL A 37 4.30 -8.69 6.65
CA VAL A 37 3.33 -7.87 7.40
C VAL A 37 2.00 -8.61 7.52
N ASP A 38 1.52 -9.19 6.42
CA ASP A 38 0.26 -9.92 6.37
C ASP A 38 0.23 -11.11 7.33
N TYR A 39 1.31 -11.90 7.37
CA TYR A 39 1.44 -13.03 8.29
C TYR A 39 1.49 -12.57 9.75
N LYS A 40 2.34 -11.59 10.07
CA LYS A 40 2.48 -11.06 11.44
C LYS A 40 1.20 -10.43 11.95
N MET A 41 0.46 -9.72 11.09
CA MET A 41 -0.82 -9.12 11.45
C MET A 41 -1.89 -10.18 11.71
N GLY A 42 -1.90 -11.26 10.93
CA GLY A 42 -2.76 -12.42 11.19
C GLY A 42 -2.51 -13.02 12.58
N LEU A 43 -1.25 -13.27 12.94
CA LEU A 43 -0.88 -13.77 14.27
C LEU A 43 -1.27 -12.79 15.39
N PHE A 44 -1.02 -11.49 15.19
CA PHE A 44 -1.37 -10.47 16.18
C PHE A 44 -2.88 -10.42 16.45
N ILE A 45 -3.71 -10.47 15.41
CA ILE A 45 -5.18 -10.47 15.55
C ILE A 45 -5.66 -11.78 16.17
N GLN A 46 -5.05 -12.90 15.80
CA GLN A 46 -5.33 -14.20 16.40
C GLN A 46 -5.14 -14.14 17.92
N ASP A 47 -3.97 -13.67 18.37
CA ASP A 47 -3.62 -13.59 19.79
C ASP A 47 -4.46 -12.54 20.53
N MET A 48 -4.68 -11.37 19.92
CA MET A 48 -5.44 -10.28 20.52
C MET A 48 -6.90 -10.67 20.81
N PHE A 49 -7.53 -11.41 19.91
CA PHE A 49 -8.95 -11.77 20.03
C PHE A 49 -9.17 -13.23 20.47
N ASN A 50 -8.10 -14.01 20.63
CA ASN A 50 -8.13 -15.43 20.96
C ASN A 50 -9.05 -16.24 20.03
N ILE A 51 -8.85 -16.08 18.73
CA ILE A 51 -9.61 -16.74 17.65
C ILE A 51 -8.71 -17.65 16.81
N SER A 52 -9.28 -18.38 15.85
CA SER A 52 -8.46 -19.12 14.89
C SER A 52 -7.73 -18.17 13.92
N TYR A 53 -6.61 -18.63 13.34
CA TYR A 53 -5.89 -17.85 12.33
C TYR A 53 -6.77 -17.51 11.12
N GLU A 54 -7.64 -18.43 10.68
CA GLU A 54 -8.57 -18.20 9.57
C GLU A 54 -9.57 -17.07 9.88
N GLU A 55 -10.16 -17.08 11.08
CA GLU A 55 -11.02 -15.98 11.53
C GLU A 55 -10.24 -14.67 11.68
N ALA A 56 -8.98 -14.74 12.11
CA ALA A 56 -8.09 -13.59 12.18
C ALA A 56 -7.82 -13.00 10.79
N LYS A 57 -7.61 -13.82 9.75
CA LYS A 57 -7.47 -13.35 8.36
C LYS A 57 -8.73 -12.65 7.84
N ILE A 58 -9.91 -13.20 8.14
CA ILE A 58 -11.19 -12.58 7.78
C ILE A 58 -11.32 -11.21 8.47
N ARG A 59 -11.02 -11.15 9.77
CA ARG A 59 -11.10 -9.92 10.56
C ARG A 59 -10.06 -8.89 10.14
N GLN A 60 -8.83 -9.30 9.83
CA GLN A 60 -7.78 -8.46 9.25
C GLN A 60 -8.28 -7.79 7.98
N LYS A 61 -8.85 -8.57 7.05
CA LYS A 61 -9.41 -8.05 5.80
C LYS A 61 -10.57 -7.09 6.06
N HIS A 62 -11.43 -7.41 7.02
CA HIS A 62 -12.51 -6.52 7.42
C HIS A 62 -11.97 -5.16 7.90
N PHE A 63 -11.01 -5.15 8.83
CA PHE A 63 -10.41 -3.92 9.32
C PHE A 63 -9.70 -3.12 8.23
N PHE A 64 -8.99 -3.79 7.32
CA PHE A 64 -8.39 -3.13 6.16
C PHE A 64 -9.46 -2.46 5.28
N MET A 65 -10.62 -3.09 5.07
CA MET A 65 -11.69 -2.50 4.26
C MET A 65 -12.46 -1.38 4.97
N THR A 66 -12.56 -1.40 6.30
CA THR A 66 -13.35 -0.41 7.06
C THR A 66 -12.54 0.75 7.60
N HIS A 67 -11.22 0.59 7.76
CA HIS A 67 -10.33 1.56 8.40
C HIS A 67 -9.00 1.78 7.68
N GLY A 68 -8.70 0.98 6.65
CA GLY A 68 -7.50 1.12 5.83
C GLY A 68 -7.65 2.10 4.68
#